data_AF-A0A8J5TWI3-F1
#
_entry.id   AF-A0A8J5TWI3-F1
#
_cell.length_a   1.000
_cell.length_b   1.000
_cell.length_c   1.000
_cell.angle_alpha   90.00
_cell.angle_beta   90.00
_cell.angle_gamma   90.00
#
_symmetry.space_group_name_H-M   'P 1'
#
loop_
_entity.id
_entity.type
_entity.pdbx_description
1 polymer ?
#
loop_
_entity_poly.entity_id
_entity_poly.type
_entity_poly.pdbx_seq_one_letter_code
_entity_poly.pdbx_strand_id
1 'polypeptide(L)'
;MVDNLTLTYAGATGGQFEQQGSIDWIQLARVSVSVPISILARVSAADVSPLTVVVGQEMSSLFQLSATGHERLTKALGDLKNFSAIGDVIWFGFGIKHIVRVLAETNKGLTCLTLCGCLSEIHPPKTCAEILIKLAVAYGAPDDLRPSAKQWINLVGACSGTLKSTTFGCIAEQFMEFHRRYINKQYLCVGAYIDEKYLDDAEDVAAALLAVARVSSGVLESATLTGGRSCGWIAAIGYYFLGLDVEIRSADNTSIYKSTTNEDSIRLLVIYGATQTSNQVQVNRTAYFIKSLDTLRSSYEERFDSIMYGTVPWENCLSRTFGDFFIQLLNAKSEFGALIGSAARVFQGLINSETSSIFHSDDRSSWFGFQTGQYGHGFVHSTTSLFPELSPLGPYIHVNLHI
;
A
#
# COMPACT_ATOMS: atom_id res chain seq x y z
N MET A 1 -7.91 3.32 -33.53
CA MET A 1 -8.90 2.36 -33.00
C MET A 1 -8.50 2.10 -31.57
N VAL A 2 -9.39 2.39 -30.63
CA VAL A 2 -9.14 2.25 -29.20
C VAL A 2 -9.56 0.82 -28.84
N ASP A 3 -8.57 -0.04 -28.59
CA ASP A 3 -8.77 -1.45 -28.23
C ASP A 3 -9.21 -1.52 -26.77
N ASN A 4 -10.52 -1.46 -26.51
CA ASN A 4 -11.06 -1.48 -25.15
C ASN A 4 -11.40 -2.91 -24.69
N LEU A 5 -11.27 -3.14 -23.39
CA LEU A 5 -12.06 -4.14 -22.66
C LEU A 5 -13.50 -3.64 -22.56
N THR A 6 -14.33 -3.97 -23.55
CA THR A 6 -15.77 -3.70 -23.50
C THR A 6 -16.54 -4.96 -23.11
N LEU A 7 -17.24 -4.90 -21.98
CA LEU A 7 -18.27 -5.88 -21.64
C LEU A 7 -19.46 -5.66 -22.58
N THR A 8 -19.68 -6.59 -23.51
CA THR A 8 -20.82 -6.52 -24.42
C THR A 8 -22.02 -7.19 -23.76
N TYR A 9 -22.98 -6.40 -23.29
CA TYR A 9 -24.24 -6.91 -22.74
C TYR A 9 -25.18 -7.32 -23.87
N ALA A 10 -25.45 -8.63 -24.00
CA ALA A 10 -26.58 -9.11 -24.79
C ALA A 10 -27.85 -8.97 -23.94
N GLY A 11 -28.55 -7.84 -24.09
CA GLY A 11 -29.77 -7.56 -23.34
C GLY A 11 -30.89 -8.55 -23.69
N ALA A 12 -31.33 -9.33 -22.71
CA ALA A 12 -32.65 -9.94 -22.72
C ALA A 12 -33.61 -8.98 -21.99
N THR A 13 -34.52 -8.37 -22.73
CA THR A 13 -35.57 -7.50 -22.21
C THR A 13 -36.53 -8.29 -21.31
N GLY A 14 -36.41 -8.12 -20.00
CA GLY A 14 -37.36 -8.59 -19.01
C GLY A 14 -37.32 -7.66 -17.80
N GLY A 15 -38.32 -6.78 -17.68
CA GLY A 15 -38.34 -5.74 -16.64
C GLY A 15 -38.50 -6.32 -15.24
N GLN A 16 -37.63 -5.88 -14.33
CA GLN A 16 -37.79 -5.90 -12.88
C GLN A 16 -36.91 -4.77 -12.30
N PHE A 17 -37.42 -4.11 -11.24
CA PHE A 17 -36.87 -2.90 -10.60
C PHE A 17 -35.33 -2.93 -10.47
N GLU A 18 -34.65 -1.88 -10.96
CA GLU A 18 -33.22 -1.69 -10.73
C GLU A 18 -32.97 -1.41 -9.24
N GLN A 19 -32.42 -2.41 -8.53
CA GLN A 19 -31.74 -2.19 -7.26
C GLN A 19 -30.43 -1.46 -7.55
N GLN A 20 -30.45 -0.15 -7.40
CA GLN A 20 -29.28 0.71 -7.52
C GLN A 20 -28.25 0.34 -6.44
N GLY A 21 -27.21 -0.41 -6.82
CA GLY A 21 -26.10 -0.80 -5.93
C GLY A 21 -25.80 -2.30 -5.80
N SER A 22 -26.57 -3.20 -6.43
CA SER A 22 -26.28 -4.65 -6.45
C SER A 22 -25.87 -5.12 -7.85
N ILE A 23 -24.75 -5.83 -7.97
CA ILE A 23 -24.37 -6.50 -9.22
C ILE A 23 -25.21 -7.76 -9.42
N ASP A 24 -25.79 -7.90 -10.62
CA ASP A 24 -26.44 -9.13 -11.05
C ASP A 24 -25.36 -10.17 -11.43
N TRP A 25 -24.99 -10.99 -10.45
CA TRP A 25 -23.99 -12.04 -10.61
C TRP A 25 -24.37 -13.12 -11.61
N ILE A 26 -25.68 -13.35 -11.81
CA ILE A 26 -26.17 -14.31 -12.79
C ILE A 26 -25.94 -13.77 -14.19
N GLN A 27 -26.13 -12.46 -14.39
CA GLN A 27 -25.72 -11.80 -15.62
C GLN A 27 -24.21 -11.85 -15.80
N LEU A 28 -23.42 -11.52 -14.77
CA LEU A 28 -21.95 -11.54 -14.86
C LEU A 28 -21.40 -12.92 -15.25
N ALA A 29 -21.92 -14.01 -14.67
CA ALA A 29 -21.56 -15.38 -15.02
C ALA A 29 -21.85 -15.73 -16.49
N ARG A 30 -22.82 -15.04 -17.09
CA ARG A 30 -23.27 -15.24 -18.48
C ARG A 30 -22.68 -14.21 -19.45
N VAL A 31 -21.88 -13.24 -18.96
CA VAL A 31 -21.24 -12.25 -19.83
C VAL A 31 -20.19 -12.94 -20.69
N SER A 32 -20.37 -12.82 -22.00
CA SER A 32 -19.33 -13.15 -22.98
C SER A 32 -18.35 -11.98 -23.03
N VAL A 33 -17.16 -12.15 -22.47
CA VAL A 33 -16.14 -11.10 -22.51
C VAL A 33 -15.46 -11.13 -23.87
N SER A 34 -15.77 -10.17 -24.74
CA SER A 34 -15.07 -9.98 -26.01
C SER A 34 -13.87 -9.07 -25.78
N VAL A 35 -12.68 -9.65 -25.81
CA VAL A 35 -11.44 -8.94 -25.53
C VAL A 35 -10.49 -9.11 -26.71
N PRO A 36 -9.89 -8.02 -27.21
CA PRO A 36 -8.78 -8.13 -28.16
C PRO A 36 -7.73 -9.11 -27.64
N ILE A 37 -7.24 -10.02 -28.50
CA ILE A 37 -6.17 -10.98 -28.15
C ILE A 37 -4.95 -10.25 -27.57
N SER A 38 -4.70 -9.03 -28.03
CA SER A 38 -3.63 -8.15 -27.53
C SER A 38 -3.77 -7.82 -26.03
N ILE A 39 -4.98 -7.69 -25.49
CA ILE A 39 -5.23 -7.44 -24.08
C ILE A 39 -5.17 -8.74 -23.27
N LEU A 40 -5.75 -9.83 -23.79
CA LEU A 40 -5.64 -11.15 -23.15
C LEU A 40 -4.17 -11.59 -23.01
N ALA A 41 -3.36 -11.35 -24.04
CA ALA A 41 -1.93 -11.61 -24.00
C ALA A 41 -1.21 -10.79 -22.90
N ARG A 42 -1.63 -9.54 -22.64
CA ARG A 42 -1.04 -8.69 -21.58
C ARG A 42 -1.42 -9.16 -20.19
N VAL A 43 -2.70 -9.49 -19.99
CA VAL A 43 -3.23 -10.01 -18.72
C VAL A 43 -2.55 -11.33 -18.39
N SER A 44 -2.45 -12.24 -19.37
CA SER A 44 -1.72 -13.50 -19.22
C SER A 44 -0.21 -13.31 -19.01
N ALA A 45 0.43 -12.35 -19.68
CA ALA A 45 1.86 -12.06 -19.50
C ALA A 45 2.19 -11.51 -18.10
N ALA A 46 1.22 -10.88 -17.44
CA ALA A 46 1.34 -10.44 -16.05
C ALA A 46 0.99 -11.54 -15.03
N ASP A 47 0.76 -12.79 -15.47
CA ASP A 47 0.22 -13.89 -14.66
C ASP A 47 -1.13 -13.55 -13.99
N VAL A 48 -1.86 -12.58 -14.56
CA VAL A 48 -3.18 -12.16 -14.05
C VAL A 48 -4.26 -12.94 -14.80
N SER A 49 -5.26 -13.42 -14.06
CA SER A 49 -6.43 -14.07 -14.67
C SER A 49 -7.43 -13.02 -15.16
N PRO A 50 -7.97 -13.12 -16.40
CA PRO A 50 -9.01 -12.22 -16.89
C PRO A 50 -10.26 -12.18 -16.00
N LEU A 51 -10.65 -13.32 -15.41
CA LEU A 51 -11.76 -13.39 -14.46
C LEU A 51 -11.51 -12.45 -13.26
N THR A 52 -10.29 -12.44 -12.73
CA THR A 52 -9.91 -11.60 -11.58
C THR A 52 -9.95 -10.12 -11.92
N VAL A 53 -9.60 -9.76 -13.15
CA VAL A 53 -9.74 -8.37 -13.64
C VAL A 53 -11.21 -7.96 -13.65
N VAL A 54 -12.08 -8.78 -14.24
CA VAL A 54 -13.53 -8.47 -14.34
C VAL A 54 -14.14 -8.37 -12.95
N VAL A 55 -13.91 -9.35 -12.08
CA VAL A 55 -14.43 -9.34 -10.71
C VAL A 55 -13.88 -8.15 -9.92
N GLY A 56 -12.59 -7.83 -10.06
CA GLY A 56 -11.97 -6.66 -9.43
C GLY A 56 -12.57 -5.34 -9.91
N GLN A 57 -12.80 -5.18 -11.21
CA GLN A 57 -13.46 -4.00 -11.80
C GLN A 57 -14.88 -3.82 -11.29
N GLU A 58 -15.65 -4.90 -11.24
CA GLU A 58 -17.03 -4.89 -10.78
C GLU A 58 -17.12 -4.57 -9.28
N MET A 59 -16.32 -5.23 -8.44
CA MET A 59 -16.26 -4.93 -7.01
C MET A 59 -15.81 -3.49 -6.73
N SER A 60 -14.83 -3.00 -7.48
CA SER A 60 -14.27 -1.66 -7.28
C SER A 60 -15.18 -0.56 -7.81
N SER A 61 -16.16 -0.88 -8.67
CA SER A 61 -17.11 0.10 -9.21
C SER A 61 -17.99 0.78 -8.15
N LEU A 62 -18.04 0.22 -6.93
CA LEU A 62 -18.70 0.83 -5.77
C LEU A 62 -18.02 2.09 -5.25
N PHE A 63 -16.72 2.23 -5.51
CA PHE A 63 -15.96 3.39 -5.06
C PHE A 63 -16.11 4.50 -6.09
N GLN A 64 -16.61 5.64 -5.63
CA GLN A 64 -16.71 6.83 -6.47
C GLN A 64 -15.48 7.70 -6.25
N LEU A 65 -14.55 7.68 -7.21
CA LEU A 65 -13.39 8.56 -7.18
C LEU A 65 -13.82 10.02 -7.35
N SER A 66 -13.29 10.90 -6.50
CA SER A 66 -13.51 12.36 -6.63
C SER A 66 -12.79 12.92 -7.86
N ALA A 67 -13.13 14.17 -8.26
CA ALA A 67 -12.42 14.85 -9.35
C ALA A 67 -10.92 15.00 -9.05
N THR A 68 -10.58 15.43 -7.82
CA THR A 68 -9.19 15.53 -7.37
C THR A 68 -8.51 14.17 -7.25
N GLY A 69 -9.23 13.13 -6.85
CA GLY A 69 -8.75 11.75 -6.82
C GLY A 69 -8.37 11.25 -8.22
N HIS A 70 -9.22 11.51 -9.21
CA HIS A 70 -8.93 11.23 -10.62
C HIS A 70 -7.68 11.99 -11.09
N GLU A 71 -7.60 13.30 -10.86
CA GLU A 71 -6.44 14.11 -11.26
C GLU A 71 -5.12 13.58 -10.67
N ARG A 72 -5.11 13.26 -9.37
CA ARG A 72 -3.95 12.68 -8.68
C ARG A 72 -3.52 11.37 -9.32
N LEU A 73 -4.48 10.51 -9.65
CA LEU A 73 -4.22 9.22 -10.26
C LEU A 73 -3.76 9.33 -11.71
N THR A 74 -4.40 10.17 -12.52
CA THR A 74 -3.97 10.43 -13.90
C THR A 74 -2.54 10.98 -13.93
N LYS A 75 -2.21 11.88 -12.99
CA LYS A 75 -0.84 12.37 -12.81
C LYS A 75 0.11 11.24 -12.43
N ALA A 76 -0.25 10.41 -11.44
CA ALA A 76 0.56 9.28 -11.02
C ALA A 76 0.88 8.33 -12.19
N LEU A 77 -0.13 8.02 -13.00
CA LEU A 77 -0.01 7.19 -14.21
C LEU A 77 0.85 7.85 -15.31
N GLY A 78 0.84 9.17 -15.40
CA GLY A 78 1.72 9.94 -16.27
C GLY A 78 3.19 9.83 -15.84
N ASP A 79 3.44 9.86 -14.53
CA ASP A 79 4.79 9.82 -13.94
C ASP A 79 5.39 8.40 -13.89
N LEU A 80 4.62 7.36 -14.23
CA LEU A 80 5.12 5.99 -14.27
C LEU A 80 6.20 5.83 -15.34
N LYS A 81 7.44 5.64 -14.87
CA LYS A 81 8.59 5.41 -15.73
C LYS A 81 8.40 4.14 -16.55
N ASN A 82 8.65 4.28 -17.84
CA ASN A 82 8.87 3.16 -18.74
C ASN A 82 10.18 3.38 -19.49
N PHE A 83 10.85 2.29 -19.80
CA PHE A 83 12.03 2.28 -20.65
C PHE A 83 11.73 1.37 -21.84
N SER A 84 11.80 1.92 -23.03
CA SER A 84 11.66 1.17 -24.28
C SER A 84 13.05 0.77 -24.78
N ALA A 85 13.23 -0.49 -25.15
CA ALA A 85 14.43 -0.98 -25.81
C ALA A 85 14.06 -1.68 -27.12
N ILE A 86 14.90 -1.48 -28.15
CA ILE A 86 14.78 -2.10 -29.47
C ILE A 86 13.42 -1.79 -30.14
N GLY A 87 13.33 -0.60 -30.73
CA GLY A 87 12.24 -0.22 -31.66
C GLY A 87 10.82 -0.33 -31.11
N ASP A 88 10.61 0.01 -29.82
CA ASP A 88 9.30 -0.07 -29.14
C ASP A 88 8.70 -1.46 -28.95
N VAL A 89 9.53 -2.50 -29.11
CA VAL A 89 9.13 -3.90 -28.94
C VAL A 89 9.25 -4.36 -27.50
N ILE A 90 10.28 -3.95 -26.77
CA ILE A 90 10.56 -4.38 -25.38
C ILE A 90 10.41 -3.19 -24.43
N TRP A 91 9.62 -3.37 -23.37
CA TRP A 91 9.39 -2.33 -22.36
C TRP A 91 9.78 -2.85 -20.97
N PHE A 92 10.54 -2.06 -20.23
CA PHE A 92 10.84 -2.26 -18.82
C PHE A 92 10.09 -1.23 -17.98
N GLY A 93 9.48 -1.66 -16.88
CA GLY A 93 8.57 -0.82 -16.08
C GLY A 93 7.13 -0.79 -16.63
N PHE A 94 6.42 0.31 -16.41
CA PHE A 94 5.00 0.44 -16.78
C PHE A 94 4.83 0.88 -18.25
N GLY A 95 5.30 0.03 -19.17
CA GLY A 95 5.20 0.25 -20.62
C GLY A 95 3.75 0.31 -21.12
N ILE A 96 3.58 0.67 -22.40
CA ILE A 96 2.27 0.84 -23.06
C ILE A 96 1.42 -0.45 -23.01
N LYS A 97 2.07 -1.62 -22.94
CA LYS A 97 1.42 -2.93 -22.87
C LYS A 97 1.16 -3.44 -21.44
N HIS A 98 1.44 -2.64 -20.41
CA HIS A 98 1.25 -3.07 -19.02
C HIS A 98 -0.23 -3.11 -18.63
N ILE A 99 -0.65 -4.07 -17.80
CA ILE A 99 -2.05 -4.22 -17.35
C ILE A 99 -2.58 -2.94 -16.67
N VAL A 100 -1.71 -2.19 -15.98
CA VAL A 100 -2.02 -0.87 -15.40
C VAL A 100 -2.54 0.12 -16.44
N ARG A 101 -1.95 0.16 -17.63
CA ARG A 101 -2.41 1.04 -18.72
C ARG A 101 -3.77 0.60 -19.25
N VAL A 102 -3.99 -0.71 -19.36
CA VAL A 102 -5.28 -1.29 -19.77
C VAL A 102 -6.39 -0.99 -18.74
N LEU A 103 -6.11 -1.17 -17.45
CA LEU A 103 -7.06 -0.84 -16.39
C LEU A 103 -7.41 0.66 -16.41
N ALA A 104 -6.43 1.53 -16.66
CA ALA A 104 -6.64 2.97 -16.71
C ALA A 104 -7.50 3.47 -17.88
N GLU A 105 -7.80 2.63 -18.88
CA GLU A 105 -8.64 3.02 -20.04
C GLU A 105 -10.13 3.16 -19.70
N THR A 106 -10.58 2.59 -18.59
CA THR A 106 -11.99 2.63 -18.17
C THR A 106 -12.12 3.11 -16.73
N ASN A 107 -13.23 3.76 -16.38
CA ASN A 107 -13.45 4.22 -15.00
C ASN A 107 -13.45 3.04 -14.00
N LYS A 108 -14.11 1.92 -14.33
CA LYS A 108 -14.11 0.73 -13.45
C LYS A 108 -12.71 0.15 -13.28
N GLY A 109 -11.92 0.09 -14.35
CA GLY A 109 -10.54 -0.35 -14.29
C GLY A 109 -9.65 0.60 -13.50
N LEU A 110 -9.85 1.91 -13.64
CA LEU A 110 -9.14 2.94 -12.91
C LEU A 110 -9.40 2.84 -11.39
N THR A 111 -10.64 2.61 -11.00
CA THR A 111 -10.99 2.39 -9.59
C THR A 111 -10.42 1.08 -9.04
N CYS A 112 -10.47 -0.01 -9.83
CA CYS A 112 -9.83 -1.28 -9.46
C CYS A 112 -8.32 -1.15 -9.27
N LEU A 113 -7.67 -0.43 -10.19
CA LEU A 113 -6.26 -0.10 -10.11
C LEU A 113 -5.94 0.73 -8.86
N THR A 114 -6.80 1.69 -8.52
CA THR A 114 -6.66 2.51 -7.31
C THR A 114 -6.70 1.65 -6.06
N LEU A 115 -7.71 0.78 -5.94
CA LEU A 115 -7.88 -0.10 -4.79
C LEU A 115 -6.69 -1.06 -4.64
N CYS A 116 -6.28 -1.71 -5.73
CA CYS A 116 -5.13 -2.62 -5.73
C CYS A 116 -3.82 -1.89 -5.40
N GLY A 117 -3.65 -0.67 -5.95
CA GLY A 117 -2.54 0.22 -5.61
C GLY A 117 -2.51 0.54 -4.12
N CYS A 118 -3.62 1.02 -3.55
CA CYS A 118 -3.75 1.38 -2.14
C CYS A 118 -3.45 0.20 -1.19
N LEU A 119 -3.90 -1.00 -1.56
CA LEU A 119 -3.60 -2.24 -0.82
C LEU A 119 -2.10 -2.51 -0.84
N SER A 120 -1.49 -2.54 -2.03
CA SER A 120 -0.08 -2.87 -2.23
C SER A 120 0.91 -1.84 -1.65
N GLU A 121 0.46 -0.62 -1.36
CA GLU A 121 1.30 0.43 -0.77
C GLU A 121 1.60 0.18 0.71
N ILE A 122 0.69 -0.50 1.44
CA ILE A 122 0.76 -0.67 2.91
C ILE A 122 0.83 -2.14 3.34
N HIS A 123 0.12 -3.02 2.62
CA HIS A 123 -0.11 -4.38 3.05
C HIS A 123 0.77 -5.39 2.30
N PRO A 124 1.24 -6.45 2.99
CA PRO A 124 1.87 -7.58 2.32
C PRO A 124 0.91 -8.27 1.34
N PRO A 125 1.42 -8.90 0.26
CA PRO A 125 0.58 -9.47 -0.79
C PRO A 125 -0.48 -10.48 -0.31
N LYS A 126 -0.15 -11.29 0.70
CA LYS A 126 -1.11 -12.26 1.28
C LYS A 126 -2.29 -11.56 1.94
N THR A 127 -2.02 -10.54 2.75
CA THR A 127 -3.05 -9.73 3.41
C THR A 127 -3.93 -9.00 2.39
N CYS A 128 -3.34 -8.47 1.31
CA CYS A 128 -4.11 -7.89 0.21
C CYS A 128 -5.12 -8.88 -0.37
N ALA A 129 -4.68 -10.12 -0.62
CA ALA A 129 -5.56 -11.16 -1.15
C ALA A 129 -6.64 -11.59 -0.16
N GLU A 130 -6.32 -11.70 1.12
CA GLU A 130 -7.31 -12.00 2.17
C GLU A 130 -8.40 -10.92 2.25
N ILE A 131 -8.02 -9.64 2.24
CA ILE A 131 -8.97 -8.52 2.21
C ILE A 131 -9.84 -8.57 0.94
N LEU A 132 -9.27 -8.81 -0.24
CA LEU A 132 -10.03 -8.86 -1.49
C LEU A 132 -10.97 -10.06 -1.56
N ILE A 133 -10.57 -11.22 -1.02
CA ILE A 133 -11.46 -12.39 -0.88
C ILE A 133 -12.63 -12.04 0.04
N LYS A 134 -12.36 -11.47 1.21
CA LYS A 134 -13.40 -11.08 2.16
C LYS A 134 -14.31 -9.98 1.61
N LEU A 135 -13.76 -9.06 0.82
CA LEU A 135 -14.55 -8.04 0.12
C LEU A 135 -15.47 -8.68 -0.93
N ALA A 136 -14.99 -9.68 -1.68
CA ALA A 136 -15.82 -10.40 -2.66
C ALA A 136 -16.97 -11.15 -1.97
N VAL A 137 -16.71 -11.74 -0.79
CA VAL A 137 -17.73 -12.40 0.04
C VAL A 137 -18.74 -11.37 0.56
N ALA A 138 -18.28 -10.26 1.17
CA ALA A 138 -19.14 -9.20 1.68
C ALA A 138 -19.98 -8.54 0.58
N TYR A 139 -19.47 -8.54 -0.65
CA TYR A 139 -20.15 -8.04 -1.82
C TYR A 139 -21.11 -9.06 -2.47
N GLY A 140 -21.13 -10.30 -1.98
CA GLY A 140 -22.08 -11.33 -2.40
C GLY A 140 -21.68 -12.09 -3.67
N ALA A 141 -20.40 -12.11 -4.04
CA ALA A 141 -19.92 -12.86 -5.20
C ALA A 141 -20.21 -14.36 -5.04
N PRO A 142 -20.73 -15.07 -6.07
CA PRO A 142 -20.86 -16.53 -6.06
C PRO A 142 -19.52 -17.26 -5.95
N ASP A 143 -19.51 -18.45 -5.34
CA ASP A 143 -18.29 -19.22 -5.10
C ASP A 143 -17.51 -19.56 -6.38
N ASP A 144 -18.22 -19.81 -7.48
CA ASP A 144 -17.65 -20.16 -8.79
C ASP A 144 -16.99 -18.97 -9.50
N LEU A 145 -17.36 -17.73 -9.13
CA LEU A 145 -16.78 -16.51 -9.68
C LEU A 145 -15.69 -15.90 -8.78
N ARG A 146 -15.50 -16.40 -7.57
CA ARG A 146 -14.50 -15.86 -6.62
C ARG A 146 -13.08 -16.23 -7.07
N PRO A 147 -12.20 -15.24 -7.34
CA PRO A 147 -10.80 -15.54 -7.62
C PRO A 147 -10.09 -16.11 -6.40
N SER A 148 -9.15 -17.01 -6.65
CA SER A 148 -8.26 -17.58 -5.63
C SER A 148 -7.28 -16.54 -5.07
N ALA A 149 -6.70 -16.84 -3.91
CA ALA A 149 -5.69 -15.99 -3.28
C ALA A 149 -4.50 -15.69 -4.23
N LYS A 150 -4.00 -16.70 -4.95
CA LYS A 150 -2.92 -16.51 -5.93
C LYS A 150 -3.31 -15.52 -7.04
N GLN A 151 -4.52 -15.61 -7.54
CA GLN A 151 -5.00 -14.71 -8.59
C GLN A 151 -5.09 -13.26 -8.09
N TRP A 152 -5.55 -13.04 -6.85
CA TRP A 152 -5.56 -11.71 -6.24
C TRP A 152 -4.16 -11.17 -5.98
N ILE A 153 -3.23 -12.00 -5.48
CA ILE A 153 -1.82 -11.64 -5.31
C ILE A 153 -1.24 -11.14 -6.64
N ASN A 154 -1.49 -11.87 -7.73
CA ASN A 154 -0.96 -11.49 -9.04
C ASN A 154 -1.55 -10.16 -9.54
N LEU A 155 -2.85 -9.94 -9.38
CA LEU A 155 -3.47 -8.67 -9.77
C LEU A 155 -2.92 -7.49 -8.95
N VAL A 156 -2.84 -7.65 -7.63
CA VAL A 156 -2.31 -6.61 -6.72
C VAL A 156 -0.83 -6.36 -7.00
N GLY A 157 -0.05 -7.42 -7.21
CA GLY A 157 1.36 -7.33 -7.59
C GLY A 157 1.55 -6.57 -8.90
N ALA A 158 0.69 -6.83 -9.89
CA ALA A 158 0.73 -6.11 -11.16
C ALA A 158 0.29 -4.64 -11.04
N CYS A 159 -0.46 -4.28 -10.01
CA CYS A 159 -0.81 -2.87 -9.72
C CYS A 159 0.19 -2.19 -8.78
N SER A 160 1.10 -2.96 -8.16
CA SER A 160 2.02 -2.44 -7.15
C SER A 160 2.97 -1.41 -7.74
N GLY A 161 3.17 -0.33 -6.99
CA GLY A 161 4.02 0.78 -7.41
C GLY A 161 3.35 1.83 -8.29
N THR A 162 2.07 1.65 -8.64
CA THR A 162 1.29 2.64 -9.40
C THR A 162 1.19 3.98 -8.67
N LEU A 163 1.22 3.97 -7.33
CA LEU A 163 1.04 5.16 -6.49
C LEU A 163 2.35 5.72 -5.92
N LYS A 164 3.51 5.19 -6.33
CA LYS A 164 4.83 5.57 -5.79
C LYS A 164 5.18 7.06 -5.95
N SER A 165 4.69 7.71 -7.00
CA SER A 165 4.90 9.15 -7.22
C SER A 165 3.93 10.04 -6.44
N THR A 166 2.96 9.44 -5.74
CA THR A 166 1.96 10.15 -4.95
C THR A 166 2.37 10.26 -3.49
N THR A 167 1.68 11.12 -2.73
CA THR A 167 1.85 11.22 -1.27
C THR A 167 0.88 10.33 -0.50
N PHE A 168 0.16 9.43 -1.17
CA PHE A 168 -0.84 8.58 -0.54
C PHE A 168 -0.23 7.72 0.58
N GLY A 169 0.88 7.02 0.29
CA GLY A 169 1.57 6.17 1.27
C GLY A 169 1.91 6.93 2.56
N CYS A 170 2.49 8.13 2.44
CA CYS A 170 2.80 8.98 3.60
C CYS A 170 1.56 9.41 4.40
N ILE A 171 0.45 9.74 3.72
CA ILE A 171 -0.79 10.14 4.39
C ILE A 171 -1.41 8.94 5.12
N ALA A 172 -1.42 7.77 4.48
CA ALA A 172 -1.88 6.53 5.09
C ALA A 172 -1.06 6.19 6.34
N GLU A 173 0.27 6.24 6.26
CA GLU A 173 1.16 6.07 7.42
C GLU A 173 0.86 7.07 8.53
N GLN A 174 0.71 8.36 8.19
CA GLN A 174 0.40 9.39 9.17
C GLN A 174 -0.92 9.11 9.91
N PHE A 175 -1.96 8.72 9.17
CA PHE A 175 -3.26 8.41 9.76
C PHE A 175 -3.18 7.16 10.63
N MET A 176 -2.47 6.13 10.18
CA MET A 176 -2.22 4.92 10.98
C MET A 176 -1.41 5.21 12.25
N GLU A 177 -0.42 6.11 12.19
CA GLU A 177 0.44 6.46 13.33
C GLU A 177 -0.34 7.13 14.47
N PHE A 178 -1.45 7.80 14.19
CA PHE A 178 -2.33 8.31 15.24
C PHE A 178 -2.88 7.21 16.16
N HIS A 179 -3.04 5.98 15.66
CA HIS A 179 -3.37 4.81 16.49
C HIS A 179 -2.22 4.42 17.44
N ARG A 180 -0.97 4.48 16.96
CA ARG A 180 0.22 4.02 17.69
C ARG A 180 0.42 4.75 19.02
N ARG A 181 -0.04 6.02 19.11
CA ARG A 181 -0.02 6.82 20.35
C ARG A 181 -0.85 6.22 21.48
N TYR A 182 -1.76 5.29 21.19
CA TYR A 182 -2.63 4.61 22.17
C TYR A 182 -2.16 3.19 22.52
N ILE A 183 -1.18 2.65 21.77
CA ILE A 183 -0.50 1.40 22.14
C ILE A 183 0.55 1.76 23.21
N ASN A 184 0.55 1.01 24.33
CA ASN A 184 1.45 1.25 25.46
C ASN A 184 2.90 1.51 25.01
N LYS A 185 3.46 2.66 25.41
CA LYS A 185 4.84 3.14 25.11
C LYS A 185 5.97 2.19 25.55
N GLN A 186 5.67 1.06 26.17
CA GLN A 186 6.65 0.13 26.74
C GLN A 186 7.40 -0.69 25.68
N TYR A 187 6.99 -0.63 24.41
CA TYR A 187 7.65 -1.31 23.29
C TYR A 187 8.23 -0.34 22.24
N LEU A 188 8.51 0.91 22.60
CA LEU A 188 9.01 1.93 21.65
C LEU A 188 10.55 1.88 21.48
N CYS A 189 11.08 0.77 20.97
CA CYS A 189 12.44 0.71 20.43
C CYS A 189 12.36 0.63 18.90
N VAL A 190 13.26 1.31 18.19
CA VAL A 190 13.45 1.12 16.75
C VAL A 190 13.76 -0.37 16.52
N GLY A 191 12.88 -1.09 15.82
CA GLY A 191 12.96 -2.55 15.66
C GLY A 191 12.12 -3.37 16.65
N ALA A 192 11.33 -2.75 17.52
CA ALA A 192 10.39 -3.47 18.36
C ALA A 192 9.25 -4.04 17.51
N TYR A 193 9.26 -5.36 17.43
CA TYR A 193 8.21 -6.22 16.90
C TYR A 193 6.83 -5.68 17.25
N ILE A 194 6.03 -5.38 16.22
CA ILE A 194 4.60 -5.19 16.41
C ILE A 194 4.09 -6.55 16.86
N ASP A 195 3.69 -6.64 18.13
CA ASP A 195 3.03 -7.82 18.68
C ASP A 195 1.92 -8.27 17.71
N GLU A 196 1.93 -9.55 17.32
CA GLU A 196 0.92 -10.17 16.42
C GLU A 196 -0.51 -9.94 16.91
N LYS A 197 -0.64 -9.55 18.18
CA LYS A 197 -1.82 -9.04 18.86
C LYS A 197 -2.57 -7.93 18.09
N TYR A 198 -1.88 -7.09 17.31
CA TYR A 198 -2.47 -5.93 16.61
C TYR A 198 -2.87 -6.17 15.14
N LEU A 199 -3.22 -7.39 14.78
CA LEU A 199 -3.70 -7.71 13.43
C LEU A 199 -5.18 -7.34 13.30
N ASP A 200 -5.50 -6.52 12.31
CA ASP A 200 -6.88 -6.20 11.94
C ASP A 200 -7.49 -7.39 11.18
N ASP A 201 -8.69 -7.83 11.58
CA ASP A 201 -9.38 -8.92 10.88
C ASP A 201 -9.76 -8.51 9.44
N ALA A 202 -9.37 -9.32 8.45
CA ALA A 202 -9.59 -9.00 7.04
C ALA A 202 -11.08 -8.89 6.66
N GLU A 203 -11.98 -9.56 7.38
CA GLU A 203 -13.42 -9.46 7.19
C GLU A 203 -13.94 -8.09 7.63
N ASP A 204 -13.49 -7.61 8.79
CA ASP A 204 -13.88 -6.29 9.28
C ASP A 204 -13.26 -5.17 8.44
N VAL A 205 -12.01 -5.32 7.97
CA VAL A 205 -11.38 -4.38 7.01
C VAL A 205 -12.18 -4.31 5.71
N ALA A 206 -12.57 -5.46 5.16
CA ALA A 206 -13.40 -5.52 3.96
C ALA A 206 -14.78 -4.86 4.16
N ALA A 207 -15.42 -5.10 5.30
CA ALA A 207 -16.70 -4.48 5.65
C ALA A 207 -16.58 -2.95 5.76
N ALA A 208 -15.52 -2.46 6.41
CA ALA A 208 -15.24 -1.03 6.53
C ALA A 208 -14.91 -0.38 5.18
N LEU A 209 -14.16 -1.04 4.30
CA LEU A 209 -13.91 -0.57 2.92
C LEU A 209 -15.22 -0.45 2.14
N LEU A 210 -16.10 -1.46 2.22
CA LEU A 210 -17.40 -1.44 1.57
C LEU A 210 -18.28 -0.30 2.10
N ALA A 211 -18.21 -0.01 3.40
CA ALA A 211 -18.91 1.13 3.99
C ALA A 211 -18.43 2.46 3.41
N VAL A 212 -17.13 2.66 3.32
CA VAL A 212 -16.55 3.88 2.76
C VAL A 212 -16.86 4.02 1.28
N ALA A 213 -16.91 2.91 0.53
CA ALA A 213 -17.41 2.91 -0.85
C ALA A 213 -18.86 3.41 -0.92
N ARG A 214 -19.74 2.94 -0.03
CA ARG A 214 -21.13 3.41 0.08
C ARG A 214 -21.25 4.88 0.47
N VAL A 215 -20.35 5.39 1.32
CA VAL A 215 -20.28 6.82 1.62
C VAL A 215 -19.91 7.62 0.37
N SER A 216 -18.86 7.18 -0.35
CA SER A 216 -18.40 7.88 -1.55
C SER A 216 -19.44 7.92 -2.69
N SER A 217 -20.23 6.86 -2.83
CA SER A 217 -21.31 6.76 -3.83
C SER A 217 -22.62 7.45 -3.39
N GLY A 218 -22.67 8.02 -2.18
CA GLY A 218 -23.85 8.69 -1.64
C GLY A 218 -24.95 7.75 -1.15
N VAL A 219 -24.70 6.43 -1.15
CA VAL A 219 -25.62 5.43 -0.59
C VAL A 219 -25.70 5.55 0.93
N LEU A 220 -24.59 5.90 1.58
CA LEU A 220 -24.50 6.16 3.02
C LEU A 220 -24.12 7.62 3.27
N GLU A 221 -24.76 8.27 4.24
CA GLU A 221 -24.48 9.69 4.53
C GLU A 221 -23.11 9.90 5.17
N SER A 222 -22.73 9.02 6.10
CA SER A 222 -21.43 9.02 6.77
C SER A 222 -21.14 7.67 7.43
N ALA A 223 -19.86 7.40 7.69
CA ALA A 223 -19.41 6.21 8.42
C ALA A 223 -18.51 6.59 9.59
N THR A 224 -18.62 5.86 10.69
CA THR A 224 -17.67 5.93 11.82
C THR A 224 -16.87 4.64 11.87
N LEU A 225 -15.55 4.74 11.86
CA LEU A 225 -14.62 3.62 11.96
C LEU A 225 -13.97 3.64 13.35
N THR A 226 -14.00 2.50 14.01
CA THR A 226 -13.38 2.29 15.32
C THR A 226 -12.57 1.01 15.28
N GLY A 227 -11.47 0.94 16.02
CA GLY A 227 -10.60 -0.23 16.02
C GLY A 227 -9.14 0.11 15.75
N GLY A 228 -8.44 -0.81 15.07
CA GLY A 228 -7.00 -0.76 14.88
C GLY A 228 -6.52 0.16 13.76
N ARG A 229 -5.26 -0.04 13.38
CA ARG A 229 -4.52 0.81 12.43
C ARG A 229 -5.21 0.90 11.06
N SER A 230 -5.87 -0.15 10.59
CA SER A 230 -6.57 -0.17 9.30
C SER A 230 -7.64 0.91 9.18
N CYS A 231 -8.25 1.39 10.28
CA CYS A 231 -9.17 2.52 10.23
C CYS A 231 -8.51 3.78 9.65
N GLY A 232 -7.23 4.01 9.98
CA GLY A 232 -6.46 5.15 9.47
C GLY A 232 -6.13 5.02 7.99
N TRP A 233 -5.74 3.82 7.56
CA TRP A 233 -5.50 3.53 6.16
C TRP A 233 -6.77 3.68 5.30
N ILE A 234 -7.90 3.13 5.74
CA ILE A 234 -9.20 3.30 5.06
C ILE A 234 -9.58 4.78 5.00
N ALA A 235 -9.37 5.52 6.08
CA ALA A 235 -9.63 6.95 6.12
C ALA A 235 -8.74 7.75 5.15
N ALA A 236 -7.49 7.33 4.97
CA ALA A 236 -6.61 7.93 3.97
C ALA A 236 -7.11 7.66 2.54
N ILE A 237 -7.67 6.50 2.24
CA ILE A 237 -8.32 6.23 0.93
C ILE A 237 -9.51 7.18 0.74
N GLY A 238 -10.37 7.29 1.75
CA GLY A 238 -11.53 8.18 1.76
C GLY A 238 -11.15 9.63 1.48
N TYR A 239 -10.16 10.14 2.23
CA TYR A 239 -9.64 11.50 2.07
C TYR A 239 -8.96 11.72 0.72
N TYR A 240 -8.06 10.81 0.33
CA TYR A 240 -7.12 11.09 -0.76
C TYR A 240 -7.70 10.83 -2.16
N PHE A 241 -8.50 9.77 -2.31
CA PHE A 241 -9.06 9.36 -3.61
C PHE A 241 -10.56 9.63 -3.72
N LEU A 242 -11.32 9.41 -2.65
CA LEU A 242 -12.78 9.55 -2.67
C LEU A 242 -13.24 10.98 -2.35
N GLY A 243 -12.33 11.86 -1.92
CA GLY A 243 -12.63 13.27 -1.63
C GLY A 243 -13.57 13.45 -0.45
N LEU A 244 -13.56 12.51 0.50
CA LEU A 244 -14.37 12.58 1.71
C LEU A 244 -13.69 13.47 2.75
N ASP A 245 -14.50 14.24 3.47
CA ASP A 245 -14.03 14.93 4.66
C ASP A 245 -13.89 13.96 5.83
N VAL A 246 -12.70 13.97 6.43
CA VAL A 246 -12.26 13.02 7.45
C VAL A 246 -11.94 13.75 8.75
N GLU A 247 -12.41 13.17 9.86
CA GLU A 247 -11.98 13.52 11.19
C GLU A 247 -11.41 12.29 11.91
N ILE A 248 -10.29 12.46 12.61
CA ILE A 248 -9.67 11.43 13.45
C ILE A 248 -9.65 11.95 14.88
N ARG A 249 -10.21 11.16 15.80
CA ARG A 249 -10.32 11.49 17.21
C ARG A 249 -9.59 10.48 18.10
N SER A 250 -9.19 10.97 19.27
CA SER A 250 -8.67 10.17 20.38
C SER A 250 -9.77 9.34 21.05
N ALA A 251 -9.37 8.46 21.96
CA ALA A 251 -10.29 7.72 22.83
C ALA A 251 -11.17 8.65 23.67
N ASP A 252 -10.61 9.81 24.07
CA ASP A 252 -11.30 10.88 24.80
C ASP A 252 -12.14 11.78 23.88
N ASN A 253 -12.38 11.37 22.63
CA ASN A 253 -13.13 12.11 21.62
C ASN A 253 -12.53 13.49 21.28
N THR A 254 -11.23 13.68 21.52
CA THR A 254 -10.52 14.92 21.15
C THR A 254 -10.06 14.82 19.69
N SER A 255 -10.33 15.85 18.90
CA SER A 255 -9.94 15.91 17.49
C SER A 255 -8.41 15.98 17.36
N ILE A 256 -7.82 14.96 16.71
CA ILE A 256 -6.38 14.87 16.43
C ILE A 256 -6.10 15.41 15.03
N TYR A 257 -6.99 15.11 14.08
CA TYR A 257 -6.91 15.55 12.71
C TYR A 257 -8.32 15.84 12.18
N LYS A 258 -8.43 16.88 11.35
CA LYS A 258 -9.67 17.27 10.69
C LYS A 258 -9.34 17.84 9.32
N SER A 259 -9.96 17.33 8.26
CA SER A 259 -9.72 17.81 6.89
C SER A 259 -10.37 19.16 6.60
N THR A 260 -11.39 19.53 7.37
CA THR A 260 -12.26 20.69 7.13
C THR A 260 -12.64 21.38 8.44
N THR A 261 -12.89 22.68 8.37
CA THR A 261 -13.41 23.45 9.51
C THR A 261 -14.92 23.29 9.69
N ASN A 262 -15.65 22.87 8.66
CA ASN A 262 -17.09 22.66 8.69
C ASN A 262 -17.43 21.28 9.28
N GLU A 263 -18.15 21.25 10.39
CA GLU A 263 -18.52 20.00 11.07
C GLU A 263 -19.54 19.17 10.30
N ASP A 264 -20.47 19.83 9.62
CA ASP A 264 -21.56 19.16 8.89
C ASP A 264 -21.07 18.49 7.60
N SER A 265 -19.86 18.80 7.14
CA SER A 265 -19.28 18.17 5.95
C SER A 265 -18.56 16.87 6.24
N ILE A 266 -18.23 16.54 7.51
CA ILE A 266 -17.46 15.33 7.85
C ILE A 266 -18.28 14.09 7.48
N ARG A 267 -17.73 13.28 6.56
CA ARG A 267 -18.38 12.05 6.06
C ARG A 267 -17.75 10.78 6.61
N LEU A 268 -16.53 10.89 7.13
CA LEU A 268 -15.82 9.76 7.71
C LEU A 268 -15.17 10.16 9.04
N LEU A 269 -15.58 9.48 10.11
CA LEU A 269 -15.04 9.69 11.45
C LEU A 269 -14.24 8.47 11.87
N VAL A 270 -13.00 8.65 12.34
CA VAL A 270 -12.19 7.59 12.95
C VAL A 270 -12.04 7.89 14.43
N ILE A 271 -12.28 6.90 15.30
CA ILE A 271 -12.06 7.04 16.75
C ILE A 271 -11.14 5.91 17.21
N TYR A 272 -9.92 6.27 17.64
CA TYR A 272 -8.95 5.31 18.16
C TYR A 272 -9.13 5.06 19.65
N GLY A 273 -8.95 3.80 20.08
CA GLY A 273 -8.99 3.44 21.51
C GLY A 273 -10.38 3.41 22.15
N ALA A 274 -11.46 3.57 21.38
CA ALA A 274 -12.81 3.38 21.87
C ALA A 274 -13.07 1.88 22.12
N THR A 275 -13.30 1.50 23.38
CA THR A 275 -13.85 0.17 23.71
C THR A 275 -15.29 0.07 23.24
N GLN A 276 -15.65 -1.05 22.62
CA GLN A 276 -16.98 -1.36 22.06
C GLN A 276 -18.14 -0.64 22.79
N THR A 277 -18.67 0.43 22.18
CA THR A 277 -20.01 0.88 22.52
C THR A 277 -20.98 0.10 21.66
N SER A 278 -21.66 -0.84 22.32
CA SER A 278 -22.76 -1.65 21.82
C SER A 278 -23.69 -0.92 20.85
N ASN A 279 -24.02 -1.61 19.75
CA ASN A 279 -25.16 -1.42 18.84
C ASN A 279 -26.05 -0.20 19.10
N GLN A 280 -25.68 0.97 18.57
CA GLN A 280 -26.66 2.00 18.24
C GLN A 280 -26.70 2.17 16.72
N VAL A 281 -27.61 1.40 16.10
CA VAL A 281 -27.99 1.58 14.71
C VAL A 281 -28.91 2.80 14.64
N GLN A 282 -28.37 3.95 14.25
CA GLN A 282 -29.17 5.00 13.62
C GLN A 282 -29.01 4.85 12.10
N VAL A 283 -30.12 4.62 11.40
CA VAL A 283 -30.17 4.08 10.04
C VAL A 283 -29.55 4.99 8.95
N ASN A 284 -29.01 6.17 9.29
CA ASN A 284 -28.23 7.03 8.38
C ASN A 284 -26.71 7.08 8.67
N ARG A 285 -26.26 6.65 9.86
CA ARG A 285 -24.86 6.71 10.30
C ARG A 285 -24.45 5.34 10.81
N THR A 286 -23.55 4.69 10.11
CA THR A 286 -23.14 3.33 10.47
C THR A 286 -21.76 3.34 11.12
N ALA A 287 -21.66 2.73 12.29
CA ALA A 287 -20.39 2.49 12.97
C ALA A 287 -19.87 1.10 12.61
N TYR A 288 -18.61 1.05 12.19
CA TYR A 288 -17.88 -0.19 11.90
C TYR A 288 -16.75 -0.33 12.90
N PHE A 289 -16.62 -1.54 13.44
CA PHE A 289 -15.56 -1.90 14.36
C PHE A 289 -14.63 -2.88 13.64
N ILE A 290 -13.35 -2.51 13.51
CA ILE A 290 -12.31 -3.41 13.04
C ILE A 290 -11.71 -4.08 14.26
N LYS A 291 -12.01 -5.37 14.44
CA LYS A 291 -11.44 -6.14 15.55
C LYS A 291 -9.93 -6.22 15.36
N SER A 292 -9.21 -5.71 16.34
CA SER A 292 -7.84 -6.13 16.60
C SER A 292 -7.89 -7.55 17.16
N LEU A 293 -7.10 -8.48 16.63
CA LEU A 293 -7.01 -9.88 17.08
C LEU A 293 -6.39 -10.04 18.49
N ASP A 294 -6.57 -9.06 19.36
CA ASP A 294 -5.95 -8.92 20.67
C ASP A 294 -6.21 -10.11 21.62
N THR A 295 -7.23 -10.92 21.32
CA THR A 295 -7.75 -12.00 22.19
C THR A 295 -7.50 -13.43 21.69
N LEU A 296 -6.96 -13.65 20.49
CA LEU A 296 -6.93 -15.00 19.89
C LEU A 296 -5.65 -15.29 19.07
N ARG A 297 -4.47 -15.39 19.72
CA ARG A 297 -3.46 -16.42 19.40
C ARG A 297 -2.25 -16.36 20.33
N SER A 298 -1.93 -17.52 20.90
CA SER A 298 -0.74 -17.80 21.71
C SER A 298 0.24 -18.72 20.96
N SER A 299 0.41 -18.53 19.65
CA SER A 299 1.31 -19.35 18.82
C SER A 299 2.40 -18.48 18.21
N TYR A 300 3.61 -18.54 18.80
CA TYR A 300 4.85 -17.93 18.32
C TYR A 300 5.29 -18.54 16.97
N GLU A 301 4.72 -18.10 15.86
CA GLU A 301 5.37 -18.25 14.54
C GLU A 301 5.60 -16.84 13.99
N GLU A 302 6.81 -16.30 14.19
CA GLU A 302 7.25 -15.02 13.64
C GLU A 302 6.95 -14.96 12.14
N ARG A 303 5.84 -14.30 11.77
CA ARG A 303 5.54 -13.99 10.37
C ARG A 303 5.81 -12.52 10.14
N PHE A 304 6.86 -12.24 9.35
CA PHE A 304 7.15 -10.92 8.75
C PHE A 304 5.98 -10.34 7.92
N ASP A 305 4.91 -11.13 7.71
CA ASP A 305 3.69 -10.76 6.99
C ASP A 305 2.72 -9.85 7.81
N SER A 306 3.07 -9.44 9.04
CA SER A 306 2.22 -8.63 9.94
C SER A 306 2.56 -7.13 10.02
N ILE A 307 3.66 -6.73 9.37
CA ILE A 307 4.16 -5.36 9.41
C ILE A 307 3.53 -4.57 8.26
N MET A 308 2.79 -3.52 8.61
CA MET A 308 2.33 -2.51 7.65
C MET A 308 3.41 -1.44 7.53
N TYR A 309 3.87 -1.19 6.31
CA TYR A 309 4.86 -0.18 5.99
C TYR A 309 4.46 0.47 4.67
N GLY A 310 4.54 1.80 4.60
CA GLY A 310 4.31 2.55 3.38
C GLY A 310 5.53 2.55 2.47
N THR A 311 5.29 2.68 1.17
CA THR A 311 6.38 2.94 0.23
C THR A 311 6.77 4.41 0.29
N VAL A 312 8.06 4.67 0.48
CA VAL A 312 8.64 6.02 0.44
C VAL A 312 9.46 6.23 -0.83
N PRO A 313 9.46 7.44 -1.42
CA PRO A 313 10.36 7.77 -2.52
C PRO A 313 11.81 7.55 -2.10
N TRP A 314 12.56 6.84 -2.94
CA TRP A 314 13.91 6.39 -2.60
C TRP A 314 14.89 7.56 -2.38
N GLU A 315 14.69 8.66 -3.09
CA GLU A 315 15.48 9.89 -2.97
C GLU A 315 15.36 10.58 -1.61
N ASN A 316 14.31 10.29 -0.82
CA ASN A 316 14.04 10.90 0.48
C ASN A 316 13.66 9.86 1.53
N CYS A 317 14.09 8.60 1.36
CA CYS A 317 13.60 7.50 2.19
C CYS A 317 14.04 7.62 3.65
N LEU A 318 15.25 8.14 3.93
CA LEU A 318 15.78 8.28 5.29
C LEU A 318 15.07 9.40 6.04
N SER A 319 14.95 10.59 5.44
CA SER A 319 14.21 11.70 6.07
C SER A 319 12.73 11.40 6.25
N ARG A 320 12.09 10.68 5.31
CA ARG A 320 10.70 10.26 5.45
C ARG A 320 10.50 9.20 6.52
N THR A 321 11.43 8.26 6.66
CA THR A 321 11.32 7.15 7.63
C THR A 321 11.67 7.60 9.05
N PHE A 322 12.73 8.39 9.21
CA PHE A 322 13.29 8.76 10.52
C PHE A 322 12.93 10.19 10.95
N GLY A 323 12.31 10.98 10.07
CA GLY A 323 11.83 12.32 10.37
C GLY A 323 12.91 13.26 10.90
N ASP A 324 12.55 14.04 11.92
CA ASP A 324 13.39 15.07 12.51
C ASP A 324 14.70 14.52 13.09
N PHE A 325 14.73 13.26 13.54
CA PHE A 325 15.97 12.65 14.05
C PHE A 325 17.03 12.52 12.96
N PHE A 326 16.63 12.14 11.75
CA PHE A 326 17.56 12.07 10.64
C PHE A 326 17.98 13.46 10.16
N ILE A 327 17.08 14.44 10.20
CA ILE A 327 17.43 15.85 9.89
C ILE A 327 18.46 16.37 10.90
N GLN A 328 18.28 16.09 12.20
CA GLN A 328 19.27 16.42 13.23
C GLN A 328 20.61 15.73 12.98
N LEU A 329 20.59 14.44 12.62
CA LEU A 329 21.79 13.69 12.29
C LEU A 329 22.51 14.25 11.04
N LEU A 330 21.75 14.64 10.01
CA LEU A 330 22.27 15.25 8.79
C LEU A 330 22.86 16.66 9.04
N ASN A 331 22.38 17.36 10.06
CA ASN A 331 22.96 18.63 10.52
C ASN A 331 24.29 18.42 11.27
N ALA A 332 24.50 17.28 11.93
CA ALA A 332 25.76 16.86 12.55
C ALA A 332 26.74 16.29 11.50
N LYS A 333 27.05 17.09 10.47
CA LYS A 333 27.75 16.63 9.25
C LYS A 333 29.12 16.01 9.51
N SER A 334 29.88 16.58 10.45
CA SER A 334 31.25 16.14 10.75
C SER A 334 31.24 14.78 11.45
N GLU A 335 30.42 14.65 12.50
CA GLU A 335 30.30 13.45 13.30
C GLU A 335 29.69 12.30 12.47
N PHE A 336 28.65 12.60 11.70
CA PHE A 336 27.98 11.61 10.90
C PHE A 336 28.85 11.17 9.71
N GLY A 337 29.53 12.10 9.05
CA GLY A 337 30.53 11.79 8.02
C GLY A 337 31.68 10.93 8.56
N ALA A 338 32.19 11.27 9.75
CA ALA A 338 33.24 10.49 10.42
C ALA A 338 32.77 9.08 10.81
N LEU A 339 31.50 8.91 11.21
CA LEU A 339 30.91 7.60 11.48
C LEU A 339 30.89 6.72 10.22
N ILE A 340 30.39 7.26 9.10
CA ILE A 340 30.34 6.55 7.82
C ILE A 340 31.77 6.19 7.35
N GLY A 341 32.72 7.12 7.45
CA GLY A 341 34.12 6.88 7.10
C GLY A 341 34.79 5.85 8.01
N SER A 342 34.44 5.82 9.29
CA SER A 342 34.94 4.82 10.23
C SER A 342 34.39 3.43 9.95
N ALA A 343 33.09 3.30 9.63
CA ALA A 343 32.51 2.04 9.18
C ALA A 343 33.18 1.53 7.90
N ALA A 344 33.39 2.42 6.91
CA ALA A 344 34.09 2.09 5.66
C ALA A 344 35.51 1.54 5.92
N ARG A 345 36.24 2.12 6.89
CA ARG A 345 37.57 1.67 7.29
C ARG A 345 37.53 0.34 8.04
N VAL A 346 36.53 0.10 8.89
CA VAL A 346 36.34 -1.20 9.54
C VAL A 346 36.13 -2.30 8.50
N PHE A 347 35.24 -2.09 7.53
CA PHE A 347 35.01 -3.06 6.45
C PHE A 347 36.25 -3.27 5.57
N GLN A 348 37.01 -2.19 5.29
CA GLN A 348 38.30 -2.29 4.58
C GLN A 348 39.32 -3.10 5.37
N GLY A 349 39.40 -2.88 6.68
CA GLY A 349 40.28 -3.61 7.59
C GLY A 349 39.95 -5.09 7.63
N LEU A 350 38.66 -5.45 7.70
CA LEU A 350 38.21 -6.84 7.66
C LEU A 350 38.60 -7.55 6.35
N ILE A 351 38.53 -6.84 5.21
CA ILE A 351 38.94 -7.39 3.91
C ILE A 351 40.46 -7.53 3.80
N ASN A 352 41.21 -6.54 4.29
CA ASN A 352 42.67 -6.50 4.19
C ASN A 352 43.37 -7.37 5.26
N SER A 353 42.68 -7.74 6.33
CA SER A 353 43.27 -8.60 7.36
C SER A 353 43.59 -9.98 6.81
N GLU A 354 44.81 -10.46 7.07
CA GLU A 354 45.17 -11.86 6.88
C GLU A 354 44.46 -12.68 7.98
N THR A 355 43.17 -12.95 7.78
CA THR A 355 42.29 -13.60 8.77
C THR A 355 42.53 -15.11 8.91
N SER A 356 43.72 -15.62 8.60
CA SER A 356 44.04 -17.03 8.82
C SER A 356 44.02 -17.44 10.30
N SER A 357 44.01 -16.46 11.23
CA SER A 357 43.97 -16.69 12.67
C SER A 357 42.65 -16.33 13.38
N ILE A 358 41.69 -15.64 12.72
CA ILE A 358 40.48 -15.09 13.38
C ILE A 358 39.19 -15.75 12.89
N PHE A 359 39.09 -16.14 11.62
CA PHE A 359 37.88 -16.71 11.04
C PHE A 359 38.20 -17.96 10.23
N HIS A 360 37.37 -19.01 10.33
CA HIS A 360 37.51 -20.19 9.48
C HIS A 360 37.20 -19.82 8.03
N SER A 361 37.83 -20.52 7.07
CA SER A 361 37.70 -20.23 5.63
C SER A 361 36.25 -20.23 5.12
N ASP A 362 35.37 -21.02 5.76
CA ASP A 362 33.96 -21.15 5.39
C ASP A 362 33.08 -20.00 5.93
N ASP A 363 33.51 -19.32 7.01
CA ASP A 363 32.84 -18.12 7.53
C ASP A 363 33.10 -16.91 6.61
N ARG A 364 34.27 -16.88 5.95
CA ARG A 364 34.69 -15.78 5.08
C ARG A 364 33.80 -15.62 3.84
N SER A 365 33.42 -16.72 3.21
CA SER A 365 32.52 -16.71 2.04
C SER A 365 31.07 -16.47 2.42
N SER A 366 30.65 -16.97 3.59
CA SER A 366 29.27 -16.91 4.06
C SER A 366 28.92 -15.53 4.66
N TRP A 367 29.88 -14.81 5.25
CA TRP A 367 29.64 -13.53 5.96
C TRP A 367 30.17 -12.32 5.18
N PHE A 368 31.22 -12.51 4.37
CA PHE A 368 32.06 -11.41 3.88
C PHE A 368 32.46 -11.56 2.40
N GLY A 369 31.57 -12.08 1.55
CA GLY A 369 31.69 -11.98 0.09
C GLY A 369 31.61 -10.54 -0.42
N PHE A 370 32.39 -9.64 0.18
CA PHE A 370 32.31 -8.21 -0.02
C PHE A 370 32.77 -7.86 -1.43
N GLN A 371 31.88 -7.25 -2.18
CA GLN A 371 32.20 -6.63 -3.45
C GLN A 371 32.96 -5.33 -3.22
N THR A 372 33.65 -4.84 -4.25
CA THR A 372 34.43 -3.58 -4.19
C THR A 372 33.60 -2.38 -3.74
N GLY A 373 32.28 -2.39 -3.93
CA GLY A 373 31.35 -1.36 -3.44
C GLY A 373 30.99 -1.45 -1.95
N GLN A 374 31.51 -2.40 -1.18
CA GLN A 374 31.06 -2.65 0.20
C GLN A 374 32.10 -2.32 1.28
N TYR A 375 33.28 -1.83 0.90
CA TYR A 375 34.32 -1.40 1.84
C TYR A 375 35.06 -0.15 1.34
N GLY A 376 35.77 0.54 2.25
CA GLY A 376 36.63 1.67 1.90
C GLY A 376 35.91 2.75 1.08
N HIS A 377 36.57 3.27 0.04
CA HIS A 377 35.99 4.30 -0.82
C HIS A 377 34.79 3.78 -1.62
N GLY A 378 34.78 2.48 -1.94
CA GLY A 378 33.65 1.84 -2.62
C GLY A 378 32.38 1.84 -1.76
N PHE A 379 32.50 1.56 -0.46
CA PHE A 379 31.37 1.67 0.48
C PHE A 379 30.77 3.07 0.51
N VAL A 380 31.61 4.09 0.56
CA VAL A 380 31.16 5.48 0.59
C VAL A 380 30.45 5.85 -0.71
N HIS A 381 31.03 5.47 -1.85
CA HIS A 381 30.41 5.70 -3.15
C HIS A 381 29.07 4.97 -3.28
N SER A 382 29.01 3.69 -2.92
CA SER A 382 27.78 2.91 -2.96
C SER A 382 26.73 3.45 -1.99
N THR A 383 27.11 3.84 -0.77
CA THR A 383 26.18 4.39 0.23
C THR A 383 25.59 5.73 -0.20
N THR A 384 26.40 6.64 -0.75
CA THR A 384 25.93 7.95 -1.23
C THR A 384 25.20 7.86 -2.57
N SER A 385 25.49 6.85 -3.40
CA SER A 385 24.75 6.56 -4.62
C SER A 385 23.41 5.87 -4.33
N LEU A 386 23.37 4.98 -3.33
CA LEU A 386 22.15 4.30 -2.90
C LEU A 386 21.27 5.25 -2.10
N PHE A 387 21.82 6.15 -1.28
CA PHE A 387 21.04 7.11 -0.52
C PHE A 387 21.49 8.53 -0.86
N PRO A 388 20.85 9.18 -1.87
CA PRO A 388 21.22 10.52 -2.32
C PRO A 388 21.20 11.57 -1.20
N GLU A 389 20.37 11.38 -0.18
CA GLU A 389 20.28 12.22 1.02
C GLU A 389 21.60 12.33 1.79
N LEU A 390 22.49 11.35 1.65
CA LEU A 390 23.81 11.31 2.30
C LEU A 390 24.89 12.02 1.49
N SER A 391 24.63 12.37 0.23
CA SER A 391 25.60 13.07 -0.63
C SER A 391 26.17 14.37 -0.03
N PRO A 392 25.43 15.19 0.77
CA PRO A 392 25.99 16.38 1.40
C PRO A 392 27.08 16.08 2.45
N LEU A 393 27.18 14.83 2.91
CA LEU A 393 28.21 14.39 3.87
C LEU A 393 29.55 14.11 3.20
N GLY A 394 29.62 13.99 1.88
CA GLY A 394 30.83 13.62 1.12
C GLY A 394 32.13 14.30 1.59
N PRO A 395 32.17 15.63 1.79
CA PRO A 395 33.37 16.33 2.27
C PRO A 395 33.85 15.94 3.67
N TYR A 396 32.98 15.35 4.48
CA TYR A 396 33.21 14.98 5.89
C TYR A 396 33.49 13.49 6.06
N ILE A 397 33.44 12.70 4.98
CA ILE A 397 33.69 11.26 5.03
C ILE A 397 35.17 10.99 4.75
N HIS A 398 35.93 10.74 5.82
CA HIS A 398 37.36 10.44 5.73
C HIS A 398 37.60 8.93 5.77
N VAL A 399 38.02 8.37 4.65
CA VAL A 399 38.26 6.92 4.47
C VAL A 399 39.74 6.57 4.54
N ASN A 400 40.62 7.56 4.36
CA ASN A 400 42.06 7.31 4.40
C ASN A 400 42.48 6.92 5.82
N LEU A 401 43.19 5.80 5.92
CA LEU A 401 43.99 5.49 7.09
C LEU A 401 45.19 6.44 7.03
N HIS A 402 45.28 7.38 7.97
CA HIS A 402 46.59 7.92 8.30
C HIS A 402 47.35 6.76 8.94
N ILE A 403 48.23 6.15 8.13
CA ILE A 403 49.22 5.17 8.58
C ILE A 403 50.29 5.91 9.36
#